data_AF-A0A7C3G640-F1
#
_entry.id   AF-A0A7C3G640-F1
#
_cell.length_a   1.000
_cell.length_b   1.000
_cell.length_c   1.000
_cell.angle_alpha   90.00
_cell.angle_beta   90.00
_cell.angle_gamma   90.00
#
_symmetry.space_group_name_H-M   'P 1'
#
loop_
_entity.id
_entity.type
_entity.pdbx_description
1 polymer ?
#
loop_
_entity_poly.entity_id
_entity_poly.type
_entity_poly.pdbx_seq_one_letter_code
_entity_poly.pdbx_strand_id
1 'polypeptide(L)'
;MIFIALGVIILFIVGIIFFNVQVLGSFWALIGVIIFGMATFLSLGSAIGSIAKSPRVANVISMIIFMPMIFLSDMFLPISAFPSGLQPICKALPLTPLNIVLRDIVYGTPLDELWQLGIMAGWLIFGIFVTLKFFKWE
;
A
#
# COMPACT_ATOMS: atom_id res chain seq x y z
N MET A 1 -1.78 -11.70 -9.24
CA MET A 1 -1.03 -11.98 -8.00
C MET A 1 0.36 -12.57 -8.25
N ILE A 2 0.51 -13.62 -9.07
CA ILE A 2 1.82 -14.27 -9.32
C ILE A 2 2.90 -13.28 -9.78
N PHE A 3 2.62 -12.43 -10.79
CA PHE A 3 3.59 -11.44 -11.26
C PHE A 3 4.00 -10.41 -10.20
N ILE A 4 3.06 -9.97 -9.36
CA ILE A 4 3.35 -9.00 -8.28
C ILE A 4 4.22 -9.68 -7.22
N ALA A 5 3.87 -10.90 -6.81
CA ALA A 5 4.64 -11.68 -5.86
C ALA A 5 6.08 -11.93 -6.36
N LEU A 6 6.24 -12.30 -7.63
CA LEU A 6 7.55 -12.44 -8.26
C LEU A 6 8.33 -11.12 -8.24
N GLY A 7 7.71 -10.00 -8.59
CA GLY A 7 8.34 -8.69 -8.52
C GLY A 7 8.83 -8.34 -7.11
N VAL A 8 8.00 -8.59 -6.09
CA VAL A 8 8.37 -8.37 -4.69
C VAL A 8 9.55 -9.25 -4.29
N ILE A 9 9.53 -10.54 -4.63
CA ILE A 9 10.63 -11.48 -4.35
C ILE A 9 11.94 -10.99 -4.98
N ILE A 10 11.90 -10.57 -6.25
CA ILE A 10 13.06 -10.06 -6.96
C ILE A 10 13.61 -8.81 -6.27
N LEU A 11 12.75 -7.84 -5.94
CA LEU A 11 13.17 -6.63 -5.23
C LEU A 11 13.80 -6.94 -3.87
N PHE A 12 13.27 -7.93 -3.15
CA PHE A 12 13.80 -8.35 -1.86
C PHE A 12 15.19 -8.98 -1.99
N ILE A 13 15.37 -9.88 -2.97
CA ILE A 13 16.66 -10.51 -3.26
C ILE A 13 17.69 -9.44 -3.63
N VAL A 14 17.33 -8.48 -4.48
CA VAL A 14 18.21 -7.37 -4.86
C VAL A 14 18.57 -6.51 -3.65
N GLY A 15 17.60 -6.19 -2.78
CA GLY A 15 17.84 -5.43 -1.55
C GLY A 15 18.82 -6.12 -0.61
N ILE A 16 18.69 -7.43 -0.41
CA ILE A 16 19.59 -8.20 0.45
C ILE A 16 21.00 -8.29 -0.15
N ILE A 17 21.11 -8.64 -1.44
CA ILE A 17 22.41 -8.91 -2.08
C ILE A 17 23.20 -7.62 -2.35
N PHE A 18 22.56 -6.60 -2.91
CA PHE A 18 23.26 -5.39 -3.39
C PHE A 18 23.28 -4.26 -2.36
N PHE A 19 22.29 -4.20 -1.47
CA PHE A 19 22.15 -3.11 -0.50
C PHE A 19 22.35 -3.56 0.96
N ASN A 20 22.65 -4.85 1.20
CA ASN A 20 22.83 -5.43 2.54
C ASN A 20 21.65 -5.12 3.49
N VAL A 21 20.42 -5.12 2.97
CA VAL A 21 19.22 -4.90 3.79
C VAL A 21 19.09 -6.05 4.80
N GLN A 22 19.11 -5.71 6.09
CA GLN A 22 18.86 -6.65 7.18
C GLN A 22 17.46 -6.42 7.72
N VAL A 23 16.65 -7.48 7.78
CA VAL A 23 15.35 -7.45 8.45
C VAL A 23 15.61 -7.80 9.92
N LEU A 24 15.57 -6.79 10.78
CA LEU A 24 15.82 -6.94 12.22
C LEU A 24 14.61 -7.49 12.98
N GLY A 25 13.40 -7.27 12.46
CA GLY A 25 12.16 -7.81 13.02
C GLY A 25 11.77 -9.20 12.47
N SER A 26 10.50 -9.56 12.65
CA SER A 26 9.99 -10.85 12.22
C SER A 26 9.81 -10.95 10.70
N PHE A 27 10.55 -11.87 10.08
CA PHE A 27 10.41 -12.19 8.66
C PHE A 27 8.99 -12.65 8.28
N TRP A 28 8.31 -13.36 9.18
CA TRP A 28 6.92 -13.80 8.96
C TRP A 28 5.93 -12.63 9.01
N ALA A 29 6.15 -11.68 9.93
CA ALA A 29 5.34 -10.46 9.99
C ALA A 29 5.50 -9.63 8.72
N LEU A 30 6.74 -9.52 8.21
CA LEU A 30 7.04 -8.83 6.96
C LEU A 30 6.26 -9.44 5.79
N ILE A 31 6.30 -10.76 5.61
CA ILE A 31 5.55 -11.46 4.56
C ILE A 31 4.04 -11.21 4.73
N GLY A 32 3.53 -11.32 5.96
CA GLY A 32 2.11 -11.09 6.25
C GLY A 32 1.66 -9.69 5.83
N VAL A 33 2.45 -8.67 6.16
CA VAL A 33 2.15 -7.27 5.82
C VAL A 33 2.27 -7.01 4.32
N ILE A 34 3.24 -7.62 3.63
CA ILE A 34 3.35 -7.56 2.18
C ILE A 34 2.10 -8.15 1.52
N ILE A 35 1.66 -9.33 1.94
CA ILE A 35 0.44 -9.99 1.41
C ILE A 35 -0.79 -9.12 1.67
N PHE A 36 -0.89 -8.56 2.88
CA PHE A 36 -2.01 -7.70 3.24
C PHE A 36 -2.03 -6.39 2.44
N GLY A 37 -0.86 -5.77 2.24
CA GLY A 37 -0.69 -4.62 1.36
C GLY A 37 -1.07 -4.95 -0.08
N MET A 38 -0.58 -6.06 -0.63
CA MET A 38 -0.96 -6.52 -1.97
C MET A 38 -2.48 -6.71 -2.11
N ALA A 39 -3.13 -7.34 -1.14
CA ALA A 39 -4.57 -7.52 -1.14
C ALA A 39 -5.32 -6.17 -1.11
N THR A 40 -4.86 -5.25 -0.26
CA THR A 40 -5.41 -3.89 -0.15
C THR A 40 -5.34 -3.16 -1.49
N PHE A 41 -4.14 -3.04 -2.08
CA PHE A 41 -3.96 -2.35 -3.36
C PHE A 41 -4.64 -3.06 -4.54
N LEU A 42 -4.70 -4.39 -4.52
CA LEU A 42 -5.47 -5.14 -5.52
C LEU A 42 -6.96 -4.80 -5.44
N SER A 43 -7.53 -4.74 -4.23
CA SER A 43 -8.94 -4.37 -4.06
C SER A 43 -9.24 -2.95 -4.54
N LEU A 44 -8.31 -2.01 -4.34
CA LEU A 44 -8.43 -0.63 -4.81
C LEU A 44 -8.30 -0.54 -6.33
N GLY A 45 -7.35 -1.27 -6.93
CA GLY A 45 -7.22 -1.38 -8.38
C GLY A 45 -8.47 -1.99 -9.02
N SER A 46 -9.02 -3.05 -8.42
CA SER A 46 -10.29 -3.65 -8.85
C SER A 46 -11.47 -2.70 -8.72
N ALA A 47 -11.53 -1.91 -7.64
CA ALA A 47 -12.56 -0.89 -7.45
C ALA A 47 -12.52 0.15 -8.57
N ILE A 48 -11.33 0.67 -8.90
CA ILE A 48 -11.15 1.58 -10.05
C ILE A 48 -11.58 0.90 -11.35
N GLY A 49 -11.17 -0.36 -11.55
CA GLY A 49 -11.55 -1.17 -12.72
C GLY A 49 -13.06 -1.35 -12.87
N SER A 50 -13.79 -1.58 -11.77
CA SER A 50 -15.25 -1.75 -11.79
C SER A 50 -16.03 -0.49 -12.16
N ILE A 51 -15.45 0.69 -11.90
CA ILE A 51 -16.09 1.99 -12.19
C ILE A 51 -15.68 2.53 -13.57
N ALA A 52 -14.48 2.18 -14.04
CA ALA A 52 -13.93 2.71 -15.27
C ALA A 52 -14.67 2.20 -16.51
N LYS A 53 -14.91 3.09 -17.47
CA LYS A 53 -15.58 2.77 -18.74
C LYS A 53 -14.72 1.98 -19.72
N SER A 54 -13.42 1.90 -19.48
CA SER A 54 -12.47 1.12 -20.28
C SER A 54 -11.19 0.84 -19.50
N PRO A 55 -10.39 -0.17 -19.91
CA PRO A 55 -9.08 -0.42 -19.31
C PRO A 55 -8.13 0.78 -19.40
N ARG A 56 -8.21 1.57 -20.48
CA ARG A 56 -7.41 2.79 -20.64
C ARG A 56 -7.77 3.85 -19.59
N VAL A 57 -9.07 4.05 -19.33
CA VAL A 57 -9.53 4.99 -18.30
C VAL A 57 -9.13 4.51 -16.90
N ALA A 58 -9.24 3.22 -16.62
CA ALA A 58 -8.81 2.64 -15.34
C ALA A 58 -7.33 2.92 -15.06
N ASN A 59 -6.48 2.76 -16.08
CA ASN A 59 -5.04 3.05 -15.98
C ASN A 59 -4.78 4.53 -15.69
N VAL A 60 -5.42 5.44 -16.44
CA VAL A 60 -5.28 6.90 -16.22
C VAL A 60 -5.70 7.31 -14.81
N ILE A 61 -6.85 6.82 -14.32
CA ILE A 61 -7.31 7.09 -12.96
C ILE A 61 -6.29 6.58 -11.93
N SER A 62 -5.80 5.36 -12.12
CA SER A 62 -4.81 4.75 -11.23
C SER A 62 -3.52 5.58 -11.17
N MET A 63 -3.02 6.07 -12.31
CA MET A 63 -1.83 6.91 -12.35
C MET A 63 -2.03 8.26 -11.67
N ILE A 64 -3.18 8.92 -11.90
CA ILE A 64 -3.51 10.21 -11.27
C ILE A 64 -3.65 10.09 -9.75
N ILE A 65 -4.07 8.94 -9.24
CA ILE A 65 -4.16 8.67 -7.79
C ILE A 65 -2.80 8.28 -7.22
N PHE A 66 -2.09 7.38 -7.92
CA PHE A 66 -0.84 6.82 -7.44
C PHE A 66 0.27 7.87 -7.36
N MET A 67 0.34 8.76 -8.36
CA MET A 67 1.39 9.76 -8.43
C MET A 67 1.36 10.73 -7.23
N PRO A 68 0.25 11.39 -6.85
CA PRO A 68 0.22 12.20 -5.63
C PRO A 68 0.43 11.36 -4.37
N MET A 69 -0.12 10.14 -4.32
CA MET A 69 -0.05 9.28 -3.14
C MET A 69 1.38 8.96 -2.75
N ILE A 70 2.28 8.69 -3.71
CA ILE A 70 3.69 8.36 -3.42
C ILE A 70 4.43 9.52 -2.72
N PHE A 71 4.11 10.77 -3.07
CA PHE A 71 4.70 11.95 -2.44
C PHE A 71 4.12 12.24 -1.05
N LEU A 72 2.83 11.95 -0.85
CA LEU A 72 2.11 12.24 0.38
C LEU A 72 2.26 11.14 1.44
N SER A 73 2.85 9.98 1.11
CA SER A 73 2.84 8.77 1.95
C SER A 73 4.09 8.55 2.81
N ASP A 74 4.75 9.60 3.28
CA ASP A 74 5.98 9.50 4.11
C ASP A 74 7.18 8.80 3.42
N MET A 75 7.07 8.53 2.12
CA MET A 75 8.09 7.79 1.35
C MET A 75 9.23 8.70 0.91
N PHE A 76 8.90 9.93 0.47
CA PHE A 76 9.89 10.93 0.02
C PHE A 76 10.09 12.06 1.03
N LEU A 77 9.01 12.52 1.66
CA LEU A 77 9.02 13.62 2.61
C LEU A 77 8.30 13.19 3.89
N PRO A 78 8.82 13.54 5.07
CA PRO A 78 8.16 13.23 6.32
C PRO A 78 6.80 13.94 6.39
N ILE A 79 5.76 13.27 6.90
CA ILE A 79 4.40 13.86 6.96
C ILE A 79 4.38 15.17 7.76
N SER A 80 5.26 15.30 8.76
CA SER A 80 5.42 16.52 9.57
C SER A 80 5.82 17.76 8.78
N ALA A 81 6.36 17.61 7.56
CA ALA A 81 6.70 18.72 6.68
C ALA A 81 5.47 19.36 6.00
N PHE A 82 4.32 18.68 5.98
CA PHE A 82 3.10 19.22 5.38
C PHE A 82 2.33 20.12 6.37
N PRO A 83 1.54 21.09 5.87
CA PRO A 83 0.65 21.91 6.69
C PRO A 83 -0.28 21.05 7.55
N SER A 84 -0.60 21.50 8.76
CA SER A 84 -1.39 20.74 9.75
C SER A 84 -2.72 20.22 9.22
N GLY A 85 -3.37 20.95 8.30
CA GLY A 85 -4.61 20.52 7.66
C GLY A 85 -4.46 19.37 6.66
N LEU A 86 -3.27 19.18 6.07
CA LEU A 86 -3.02 18.13 5.08
C LEU A 86 -2.53 16.82 5.72
N GLN A 87 -1.89 16.90 6.89
CA GLN A 87 -1.34 15.74 7.59
C GLN A 87 -2.37 14.61 7.84
N PRO A 88 -3.65 14.89 8.22
CA PRO A 88 -4.64 13.84 8.40
C PRO A 88 -4.91 13.07 7.10
N ILE A 89 -4.94 13.76 5.96
CA ILE A 89 -5.15 13.15 4.65
C ILE A 89 -3.95 12.27 4.29
N CYS A 90 -2.72 12.78 4.47
CA CYS A 90 -1.50 12.00 4.27
C CYS A 90 -1.49 10.72 5.11
N LYS A 91 -1.86 10.80 6.39
CA LYS A 91 -1.94 9.64 7.30
C LYS A 91 -3.02 8.64 6.92
N ALA A 92 -4.11 9.11 6.31
CA ALA A 92 -5.21 8.25 5.88
C ALA A 92 -4.96 7.52 4.56
N LEU A 93 -3.98 7.94 3.74
CA LEU A 93 -3.66 7.27 2.47
C LEU A 93 -3.20 5.83 2.73
N PRO A 94 -3.61 4.83 1.92
CA PRO A 94 -3.31 3.41 2.17
C PRO A 94 -1.81 3.07 2.08
N LEU A 95 -1.03 3.89 1.36
CA LEU A 95 0.42 3.69 1.22
C LEU A 95 1.19 4.09 2.49
N THR A 96 0.68 5.07 3.25
CA THR A 96 1.28 5.54 4.50
C THR A 96 1.38 4.47 5.59
N PRO A 97 0.28 3.82 6.03
CA PRO A 97 0.35 2.76 7.03
C PRO A 97 1.22 1.60 6.58
N LEU A 98 1.17 1.25 5.28
CA LEU A 98 2.01 0.19 4.73
C LEU A 98 3.50 0.53 4.87
N ASN A 99 3.90 1.76 4.53
CA ASN A 99 5.29 2.20 4.65
C ASN A 99 5.76 2.20 6.10
N ILE A 100 4.93 2.67 7.03
CA ILE A 100 5.24 2.70 8.46
C ILE A 100 5.46 1.27 8.99
N VAL A 101 4.48 0.38 8.77
CA VAL A 101 4.56 -0.99 9.30
C VAL A 101 5.72 -1.78 8.67
N LEU A 102 5.95 -1.65 7.36
CA LEU A 102 7.10 -2.30 6.71
C LEU A 102 8.43 -1.78 7.29
N ARG A 103 8.55 -0.46 7.49
CA ARG A 103 9.73 0.17 8.08
C ARG A 103 9.95 -0.37 9.49
N ASP A 104 8.91 -0.42 10.31
CA ASP A 104 9.03 -0.88 11.69
C ASP A 104 9.50 -2.33 11.78
N ILE A 105 8.94 -3.21 10.94
CA ILE A 105 9.37 -4.62 10.88
C ILE A 105 10.82 -4.74 10.40
N VAL A 106 11.23 -3.96 9.39
CA VAL A 106 12.61 -4.00 8.89
C VAL A 106 13.60 -3.52 9.95
N TYR A 107 13.29 -2.45 10.68
CA TYR A 107 14.16 -1.94 11.74
C TYR A 107 14.00 -2.66 13.08
N GLY A 108 13.06 -3.60 13.20
CA GLY A 108 12.82 -4.34 14.43
C GLY A 108 12.27 -3.46 15.55
N THR A 109 11.66 -2.33 15.22
CA THR A 109 11.00 -1.46 16.20
C THR A 109 9.68 -2.08 16.66
N PRO A 110 9.23 -1.78 17.89
CA PRO A 110 7.93 -2.23 18.36
C PRO A 110 6.81 -1.79 17.41
N LEU A 111 5.87 -2.69 17.12
CA LEU A 111 4.66 -2.40 16.34
C LEU A 111 3.63 -1.66 17.19
N ASP A 112 4.03 -0.52 17.77
CA ASP A 112 3.19 0.26 18.68
C ASP A 112 1.97 0.85 17.96
N GLU A 113 2.07 1.00 16.64
CA GLU A 113 1.03 1.57 15.79
C GLU A 113 0.15 0.51 15.10
N LEU A 114 -0.37 -0.48 15.83
CA LEU A 114 -1.29 -1.50 15.28
C LEU A 114 -2.51 -0.90 14.56
N TRP A 115 -2.91 0.34 14.90
CA TRP A 115 -3.98 1.06 14.23
C TRP A 115 -3.72 1.29 12.73
N GLN A 116 -2.46 1.30 12.28
CA GLN A 116 -2.07 1.39 10.86
C GLN A 116 -2.62 0.19 10.06
N LEU A 117 -2.60 -1.01 10.64
CA LEU A 117 -3.23 -2.19 10.05
C LEU A 117 -4.75 -2.03 9.95
N GLY A 118 -5.35 -1.31 10.91
CA GLY A 118 -6.77 -0.93 10.87
C GLY A 118 -7.11 0.00 9.70
N ILE A 119 -6.27 0.99 9.40
CA ILE A 119 -6.44 1.85 8.23
C ILE A 119 -6.37 1.02 6.94
N MET A 120 -5.37 0.14 6.83
CA MET A 120 -5.24 -0.75 5.68
C MET A 120 -6.46 -1.67 5.53
N ALA A 121 -6.95 -2.24 6.62
CA ALA A 121 -8.17 -3.04 6.63
C ALA A 121 -9.38 -2.24 6.15
N GLY A 122 -9.50 -0.99 6.59
CA GLY A 122 -10.54 -0.07 6.13
C GLY A 122 -10.51 0.14 4.62
N TRP A 123 -9.33 0.37 4.04
CA TRP A 123 -9.16 0.49 2.59
C TRP A 123 -9.42 -0.80 1.82
N LEU A 124 -8.99 -1.95 2.36
CA LEU A 124 -9.28 -3.25 1.78
C LEU A 124 -10.80 -3.49 1.70
N ILE A 125 -11.50 -3.28 2.82
CA ILE A 125 -12.95 -3.44 2.91
C ILE A 125 -13.64 -2.45 1.98
N PHE A 126 -13.19 -1.20 1.94
CA PHE A 126 -13.72 -0.19 1.02
C PHE A 126 -13.55 -0.59 -0.44
N GLY A 127 -12.35 -1.03 -0.84
CA GLY A 127 -12.07 -1.49 -2.21
C GLY A 127 -12.92 -2.69 -2.60
N ILE A 128 -13.06 -3.68 -1.72
CA ILE A 128 -13.94 -4.85 -1.93
C ILE A 128 -15.39 -4.39 -2.07
N PHE A 129 -15.88 -3.54 -1.16
CA PHE A 129 -17.25 -3.05 -1.18
C PHE A 129 -17.58 -2.30 -2.47
N VAL A 130 -16.70 -1.38 -2.88
CA VAL A 130 -16.86 -0.64 -4.15
C VAL A 130 -16.83 -1.59 -5.32
N THR A 131 -15.88 -2.53 -5.36
CA THR A 131 -15.81 -3.54 -6.41
C THR A 131 -17.14 -4.29 -6.51
N LEU A 132 -17.62 -4.91 -5.42
CA LEU A 132 -18.86 -5.69 -5.41
C LEU A 132 -20.10 -4.87 -5.80
N LYS A 133 -20.16 -3.59 -5.39
CA LYS A 133 -21.31 -2.71 -5.65
C LYS A 133 -21.39 -2.25 -7.11
N PHE A 134 -20.25 -1.99 -7.74
CA PHE A 134 -20.18 -1.45 -9.10
C PHE A 134 -19.80 -2.49 -10.15
N PHE A 135 -19.48 -3.73 -9.74
CA PHE A 135 -19.20 -4.83 -10.66
C PHE A 135 -20.43 -5.10 -11.52
N LYS A 136 -20.30 -4.81 -12.82
CA LYS A 136 -21.30 -5.17 -13.81
C LYS A 136 -21.01 -6.59 -14.28
N TRP A 137 -21.96 -7.48 -14.04
CA TRP A 137 -21.98 -8.80 -14.64
C TRP A 137 -22.38 -8.63 -16.11
N GLU A 138 -21.38 -8.49 -16.99
CA GLU A 138 -21.53 -8.75 -18.42
C GLU A 138 -21.08 -10.18 -18.74
#